data_AF-I1PRN0-F1
#
_entry.id   AF-I1PRN0-F1
#
_cell.length_a   1.000
_cell.length_b   1.000
_cell.length_c   1.000
_cell.angle_alpha   90.00
_cell.angle_beta   90.00
_cell.angle_gamma   90.00
#
_symmetry.space_group_name_H-M   'P 1'
#
loop_
_entity.id
_entity.type
_entity.pdbx_description
1 polymer ?
#
loop_
_entity_poly.entity_id
_entity_poly.type
_entity_poly.pdbx_seq_one_letter_code
_entity_poly.pdbx_strand_id
1 'polypeptide(L)'
;MLCLNTIWVRFALLIPAVWELTWFNLCLLDIGNAHGLGVEALRMLMQMVLTNEEELKLKYFKDDLSTKLCPVEAFLKAVLDVPFAFKRMDAMLYVANFYLEVNQLRMSYATLEV
;
A
#
# COMPACT_ATOMS: atom_id res chain seq x y z
N MET A 1 1.70 -24.23 -5.48
CA MET A 1 2.81 -23.47 -4.89
C MET A 1 3.01 -22.21 -5.74
N LEU A 2 2.17 -21.19 -5.55
CA LEU A 2 2.27 -19.91 -6.29
C LEU A 2 3.37 -18.98 -5.72
N CYS A 3 4.07 -19.42 -4.66
CA CYS A 3 5.07 -18.64 -3.94
C CYS A 3 6.41 -18.40 -4.66
N LEU A 4 6.50 -18.58 -5.97
CA LEU A 4 7.77 -18.47 -6.71
C LEU A 4 7.84 -17.32 -7.72
N ASN A 5 6.85 -16.43 -7.73
CA ASN A 5 6.91 -15.22 -8.55
C ASN A 5 7.15 -13.97 -7.70
N THR A 6 7.80 -13.00 -8.34
CA THR A 6 8.24 -11.65 -7.99
C THR A 6 7.62 -10.97 -6.75
N ILE A 7 6.33 -11.18 -6.47
CA ILE A 7 5.66 -10.79 -5.22
C ILE A 7 6.45 -11.20 -3.96
N TRP A 8 6.89 -12.46 -3.85
CA TRP A 8 7.56 -12.93 -2.61
C TRP A 8 8.90 -12.23 -2.34
N VAL A 9 9.67 -11.93 -3.39
CA VAL A 9 10.96 -11.22 -3.26
C VAL A 9 10.73 -9.77 -2.85
N ARG A 10 9.65 -9.14 -3.33
CA ARG A 10 9.29 -7.76 -3.00
C ARG A 10 8.67 -7.62 -1.60
N PHE A 11 8.00 -8.65 -1.12
CA PHE A 11 7.32 -8.68 0.18
C PHE A 11 8.18 -9.21 1.34
N ALA A 12 9.12 -10.14 1.11
CA ALA A 12 9.86 -10.79 2.20
C ALA A 12 10.67 -9.82 3.09
N LEU A 13 11.08 -8.66 2.57
CA LEU A 13 11.74 -7.60 3.34
C LEU A 13 10.78 -6.73 4.16
N LEU A 14 9.48 -6.77 3.86
CA LEU A 14 8.44 -5.94 4.47
C LEU A 14 7.69 -6.67 5.61
N ILE A 15 7.63 -8.00 5.57
CA ILE A 15 6.76 -8.80 6.45
C ILE A 15 7.13 -8.74 7.94
N PRO A 16 8.41 -8.82 8.37
CA PRO A 16 8.72 -8.83 9.81
C PRO A 16 8.33 -7.54 10.55
N ALA A 17 8.26 -6.40 9.84
CA ALA A 17 7.99 -5.09 10.44
C ALA A 17 6.51 -4.67 10.40
N VAL A 18 5.68 -5.31 9.57
CA VAL A 18 4.32 -4.80 9.23
C VAL A 18 3.21 -5.81 9.53
N TRP A 19 3.53 -7.06 9.87
CA TRP A 19 2.54 -8.14 10.03
C TRP A 19 1.36 -7.80 10.99
N GLU A 20 1.61 -7.10 12.10
CA GLU A 20 0.56 -6.68 13.05
C GLU A 20 -0.21 -5.42 12.62
N LEU A 21 0.36 -4.58 11.75
CA LEU A 21 -0.22 -3.28 11.33
C LEU A 21 -1.07 -3.38 10.05
N THR A 22 -0.93 -4.46 9.29
CA THR A 22 -1.57 -4.62 7.96
C THR A 22 -3.10 -4.59 7.97
N TRP A 23 -3.75 -5.25 8.92
CA TRP A 23 -5.23 -5.26 9.01
C TRP A 23 -5.80 -3.91 9.44
N PHE A 24 -5.14 -3.26 10.41
CA PHE A 24 -5.52 -1.92 10.83
C PHE A 24 -5.37 -0.92 9.67
N ASN A 25 -4.29 -1.04 8.89
CA ASN A 25 -4.05 -0.22 7.71
C ASN A 25 -5.09 -0.43 6.61
N LEU A 26 -5.56 -1.66 6.39
CA LEU A 26 -6.63 -1.91 5.41
C LEU A 26 -7.94 -1.21 5.80
N CYS A 27 -8.32 -1.25 7.08
CA CYS A 27 -9.49 -0.50 7.57
C CYS A 27 -9.31 1.01 7.36
N LEU A 28 -8.13 1.55 7.65
CA LEU A 28 -7.84 2.96 7.43
C LEU A 28 -7.84 3.35 5.95
N LEU A 29 -7.38 2.46 5.07
CA LEU A 29 -7.43 2.63 3.62
C LEU A 29 -8.87 2.67 3.10
N ASP A 30 -9.74 1.80 3.60
CA ASP A 30 -11.16 1.79 3.25
C ASP A 30 -11.87 3.05 3.74
N ILE A 31 -11.58 3.47 4.98
CA ILE A 31 -12.14 4.67 5.63
C ILE A 31 -11.62 5.97 5.00
N GLY A 32 -10.44 5.97 4.38
CA GLY A 32 -9.88 7.20 3.80
C GLY A 32 -8.87 7.94 4.70
N ASN A 33 -8.41 7.35 5.79
CA ASN A 33 -7.68 8.07 6.85
C ASN A 33 -6.15 8.08 6.62
N ALA A 34 -5.67 9.11 5.91
CA ALA A 34 -4.24 9.31 5.62
C ALA A 34 -3.38 9.53 6.89
N HIS A 35 -3.88 10.24 7.89
CA HIS A 35 -3.15 10.52 9.13
C HIS A 35 -2.94 9.27 9.99
N GLY A 36 -3.89 8.33 9.95
CA GLY A 36 -3.78 7.06 10.68
C GLY A 36 -2.78 6.08 10.07
N LEU A 37 -2.62 6.10 8.73
CA LEU A 37 -1.74 5.17 8.02
C LEU A 37 -0.26 5.58 8.12
N GLY A 38 0.01 6.89 8.12
CA GLY A 38 1.37 7.43 8.07
C GLY A 38 2.01 7.32 6.68
N VAL A 39 2.88 8.29 6.37
CA VAL A 39 3.55 8.42 5.06
C VAL A 39 4.39 7.20 4.72
N GLU A 40 5.07 6.61 5.69
CA GLU A 40 5.99 5.49 5.46
C GLU A 40 5.22 4.21 5.09
N ALA A 41 4.12 3.91 5.79
CA ALA A 41 3.29 2.76 5.45
C ALA A 41 2.63 2.94 4.07
N LEU A 42 2.12 4.14 3.76
CA LEU A 42 1.60 4.46 2.41
C LEU A 42 2.66 4.26 1.33
N ARG A 43 3.90 4.72 1.56
CA ARG A 43 5.01 4.55 0.62
C ARG A 43 5.37 3.09 0.43
N MET A 44 5.42 2.30 1.51
CA MET A 44 5.71 0.87 1.47
C MET A 44 4.61 0.10 0.71
N LEU A 45 3.33 0.44 0.94
CA LEU A 45 2.21 -0.12 0.19
C LEU A 45 2.26 0.28 -1.30
N MET A 46 2.63 1.51 -1.61
CA MET A 46 2.82 1.98 -3.00
C MET A 46 4.01 1.33 -3.70
N GLN A 47 5.05 0.92 -2.96
CA GLN A 47 6.19 0.18 -3.52
C GLN A 47 5.82 -1.26 -3.93
N MET A 48 4.65 -1.76 -3.51
CA MET A 48 4.07 -3.02 -3.99
C MET A 48 3.41 -2.82 -5.35
N VAL A 49 4.22 -2.81 -6.42
CA VAL A 49 3.67 -2.83 -7.79
C VAL A 49 3.32 -4.27 -8.13
N LEU A 50 2.01 -4.56 -8.15
CA LEU A 50 1.44 -5.78 -8.71
C LEU A 50 1.53 -5.73 -10.23
N THR A 51 1.85 -6.85 -10.87
CA THR A 51 1.66 -6.98 -12.31
C THR A 51 0.20 -7.26 -12.65
N ASN A 52 -0.23 -6.89 -13.87
CA ASN A 52 -1.60 -7.14 -14.32
C ASN A 52 -2.00 -8.62 -14.22
N GLU A 53 -1.05 -9.55 -14.46
CA GLU A 53 -1.30 -10.98 -14.32
C GLU A 53 -1.54 -11.40 -12.87
N GLU A 54 -0.77 -10.84 -11.93
CA GLU A 54 -0.91 -11.13 -10.50
C GLU A 54 -2.21 -10.56 -9.94
N GLU A 55 -2.58 -9.34 -10.35
CA GLU A 55 -3.86 -8.73 -9.99
C GLU A 55 -5.04 -9.58 -10.47
N LEU A 56 -5.02 -10.01 -11.74
CA LEU A 56 -6.06 -10.89 -12.30
C LEU A 56 -6.13 -12.22 -11.54
N LYS A 57 -4.99 -12.84 -11.24
CA LYS A 57 -4.95 -14.12 -10.50
C LYS A 57 -5.58 -13.99 -9.11
N LEU A 58 -5.30 -12.91 -8.39
CA LEU A 58 -5.86 -12.66 -7.06
C LEU A 58 -7.35 -12.31 -7.12
N LYS A 59 -7.76 -11.51 -8.11
CA LYS A 59 -9.15 -11.05 -8.27
C LYS A 59 -10.11 -12.19 -8.67
N TYR A 60 -9.65 -13.10 -9.51
CA TYR A 60 -10.41 -14.27 -9.94
C TYR A 60 -10.12 -15.52 -9.10
N PHE A 61 -9.37 -15.37 -8.00
CA PHE A 61 -9.16 -16.45 -7.05
C PHE A 61 -10.49 -16.82 -6.38
N LYS A 62 -11.11 -17.90 -6.87
CA LYS A 62 -12.20 -18.57 -6.17
C LYS A 62 -11.56 -19.36 -5.04
N ASP A 63 -12.11 -19.25 -3.84
CA ASP A 63 -11.69 -20.01 -2.66
C ASP A 63 -11.96 -21.51 -2.88
N ASP A 64 -11.18 -22.14 -3.76
CA ASP A 64 -11.13 -23.58 -3.90
C ASP A 64 -10.54 -24.11 -2.60
N LEU A 65 -11.33 -24.92 -1.90
CA LEU A 65 -11.09 -25.52 -0.58
C LEU A 65 -9.72 -26.21 -0.43
N SER A 66 -9.00 -26.45 -1.53
CA SER A 66 -7.68 -27.09 -1.61
C SER A 66 -6.49 -26.12 -1.55
N THR A 67 -6.66 -24.84 -1.83
CA THR A 67 -5.56 -23.87 -1.91
C THR A 67 -5.82 -22.70 -0.98
N LYS A 68 -5.26 -22.77 0.23
CA LYS A 68 -5.24 -21.63 1.13
C LYS A 68 -4.29 -20.58 0.57
N LEU A 69 -4.80 -19.37 0.31
CA LEU A 69 -3.95 -18.21 0.01
C LEU A 69 -2.90 -18.06 1.10
N CYS A 70 -1.67 -17.75 0.71
CA CYS A 70 -0.70 -17.36 1.72
C CYS A 70 -1.15 -16.03 2.36
N PRO A 71 -0.67 -15.72 3.57
CA PRO A 71 -1.17 -14.55 4.28
C PRO A 71 -0.93 -13.22 3.52
N VAL A 72 0.10 -13.17 2.67
CA VAL A 72 0.39 -12.05 1.76
C VAL A 72 -0.61 -11.95 0.61
N GLU A 73 -0.95 -13.07 -0.03
CA GLU A 73 -1.93 -13.11 -1.11
C GLU A 73 -3.34 -12.75 -0.62
N ALA A 74 -3.69 -13.20 0.59
CA ALA A 74 -4.95 -12.82 1.25
C ALA A 74 -5.01 -11.30 1.53
N PHE A 75 -3.91 -10.71 1.99
CA PHE A 75 -3.81 -9.26 2.18
C PHE A 75 -3.97 -8.50 0.85
N LEU A 76 -3.24 -8.90 -0.18
CA LEU A 76 -3.32 -8.28 -1.50
C LEU A 76 -4.72 -8.39 -2.12
N LYS A 77 -5.39 -9.55 -1.97
CA LYS A 77 -6.78 -9.73 -2.38
C LYS A 77 -7.70 -8.73 -1.66
N ALA A 78 -7.54 -8.58 -0.34
CA ALA A 78 -8.35 -7.64 0.44
C ALA A 78 -8.10 -6.16 0.06
N VAL A 79 -6.86 -5.80 -0.30
CA VAL A 79 -6.55 -4.46 -0.86
C VAL A 79 -7.21 -4.27 -2.23
N LEU A 80 -7.18 -5.29 -3.10
CA LEU A 80 -7.79 -5.26 -4.43
C LEU A 80 -9.33 -5.22 -4.38
N ASP A 81 -9.94 -5.73 -3.31
CA ASP A 81 -11.38 -5.62 -3.07
C ASP A 81 -11.81 -4.17 -2.77
N VAL A 82 -10.90 -3.32 -2.28
CA VAL A 82 -11.18 -1.89 -2.08
C VAL A 82 -11.21 -1.17 -3.44
N PRO A 83 -12.33 -0.51 -3.79
CA PRO A 83 -12.45 0.14 -5.09
C PRO A 83 -11.47 1.30 -5.23
N PHE A 84 -10.67 1.26 -6.31
CA PHE A 84 -9.64 2.24 -6.61
C PHE A 84 -8.55 2.36 -5.52
N ALA A 85 -8.23 1.27 -4.81
CA ALA A 85 -7.27 1.24 -3.70
C ALA A 85 -5.97 2.01 -3.98
N PHE A 86 -5.31 1.76 -5.11
CA PHE A 86 -4.06 2.44 -5.48
C PHE A 86 -4.21 3.95 -5.66
N LYS A 87 -5.32 4.41 -6.28
CA LYS A 87 -5.58 5.85 -6.43
C LYS A 87 -5.86 6.50 -5.08
N ARG A 88 -6.52 5.79 -4.17
CA ARG A 88 -6.75 6.26 -2.80
C ARG A 88 -5.43 6.37 -2.03
N MET A 89 -4.55 5.38 -2.14
CA MET A 89 -3.22 5.42 -1.53
C MET A 89 -2.38 6.59 -2.05
N ASP A 90 -2.39 6.83 -3.36
CA ASP A 90 -1.68 7.96 -3.98
C ASP A 90 -2.20 9.31 -3.46
N ALA A 91 -3.52 9.48 -3.43
CA ALA A 91 -4.15 10.68 -2.87
C ALA A 91 -3.84 10.86 -1.37
N MET A 92 -3.87 9.78 -0.58
CA MET A 92 -3.50 9.83 0.84
C MET A 92 -2.04 10.20 1.05
N LEU A 93 -1.14 9.68 0.22
CA LEU A 93 0.29 10.00 0.29
C LEU A 93 0.51 11.49 -0.01
N TYR A 94 -0.18 12.02 -1.01
CA TYR A 94 -0.16 13.45 -1.33
C TYR A 94 -0.65 14.29 -0.14
N VAL A 95 -1.82 13.96 0.43
CA VAL A 95 -2.38 14.70 1.59
C VAL A 95 -1.42 14.65 2.78
N ALA A 96 -0.80 13.50 3.05
CA ALA A 96 0.12 13.34 4.17
C ALA A 96 1.44 14.12 3.97
N ASN A 97 1.90 14.28 2.73
CA ASN A 97 3.10 15.08 2.41
C ASN A 97 2.81 16.57 2.19
N PHE A 98 1.56 16.95 1.95
CA PHE A 98 1.19 18.31 1.54
C PHE A 98 1.77 19.40 2.44
N TYR A 99 1.64 19.24 3.77
CA TYR A 99 2.15 20.21 4.73
C TYR A 99 3.68 20.35 4.67
N LEU A 100 4.39 19.22 4.52
CA LEU A 100 5.84 19.20 4.41
C LEU A 100 6.30 19.91 3.12
N GLU A 101 5.71 19.56 1.98
CA GLU A 101 6.06 20.14 0.67
C GLU A 101 5.79 21.66 0.63
N VAL A 102 4.64 22.10 1.15
CA VAL A 102 4.32 23.53 1.25
C VAL A 102 5.31 24.26 2.16
N ASN A 103 5.67 23.68 3.30
CA ASN A 103 6.63 24.30 4.21
C ASN A 103 8.03 24.39 3.60
N GLN A 104 8.49 23.35 2.91
CA GLN A 104 9.76 23.36 2.16
C GLN A 104 9.77 24.47 1.09
N LEU A 105 8.67 24.60 0.35
CA LEU A 105 8.53 25.64 -0.65
C LEU A 105 8.63 27.04 -0.02
N ARG A 106 7.93 27.29 1.09
CA ARG A 106 8.00 28.59 1.81
C ARG A 106 9.42 28.92 2.28
N MET A 107 10.15 27.94 2.82
CA MET A 107 11.54 28.12 3.25
C MET A 107 12.48 28.45 2.07
N SER A 108 12.24 27.86 0.90
CA SER A 108 13.03 28.15 -0.31
C SER A 108 12.84 29.61 -0.77
N TYR A 109 11.61 30.12 -0.74
CA TYR A 109 11.33 31.53 -1.07
C TYR A 109 11.92 32.49 -0.03
N ALA A 110 11.82 32.18 1.26
CA ALA A 110 12.41 32.99 2.32
C ALA A 110 13.95 33.11 2.22
N THR A 111 14.62 32.14 1.59
CA THR A 111 16.07 32.16 1.36
C THR A 111 16.45 33.03 0.16
N LEU A 112 15.53 33.24 -0.79
CA LEU A 112 15.74 34.05 -2.01
C LEU A 112 15.43 35.54 -1.79
N GLU A 113 14.70 35.90 -0.73
CA GLU A 113 14.40 37.29 -0.34
C GLU A 113 15.54 37.97 0.45
N VAL A 114 16.77 37.47 0.34
CA VAL A 114 17.99 38.05 0.95
C VAL A 114 18.70 38.99 -0.02
#